data_AF-A0A2X1MUQ7-F1
#
_entry.id   AF-A0A2X1MUQ7-F1
#
_cell.length_a   1.000
_cell.length_b   1.000
_cell.length_c   1.000
_cell.angle_alpha   90.00
_cell.angle_beta   90.00
_cell.angle_gamma   90.00
#
_symmetry.space_group_name_H-M   'P 1'
#
loop_
_entity.id
_entity.type
_entity.pdbx_description
1 polymer ?
#
loop_
_entity_poly.entity_id
_entity_poly.type
_entity_poly.pdbx_seq_one_letter_code
_entity_poly.pdbx_strand_id
1 'polypeptide(L)' 'MLSNDILRSVRYILKANNNDLVRILALGNVEATAEQIAVWLRKEDEEGFQRCPDIVLSSFPQWPDL' A
#
# COMPACT_ATOMS: atom_id res chain seq x y z
N MET A 1 7.15 7.16 -10.69
CA MET A 1 6.46 5.99 -10.10
C MET A 1 5.59 6.52 -8.99
N LEU A 2 4.28 6.23 -9.00
CA LEU A 2 3.41 6.62 -7.91
C LEU A 2 3.48 5.58 -6.78
N SER A 3 3.19 6.00 -5.56
CA SER A 3 3.08 5.11 -4.40
C SER A 3 2.06 3.98 -4.62
N ASN A 4 1.00 4.24 -5.40
CA ASN A 4 0.05 3.22 -5.84
C ASN A 4 0.70 2.10 -6.68
N ASP A 5 1.66 2.43 -7.56
CA ASP A 5 2.34 1.44 -8.40
C ASP A 5 3.19 0.49 -7.57
N ILE A 6 3.87 1.04 -6.56
CA ILE A 6 4.67 0.27 -5.60
C ILE A 6 3.74 -0.63 -4.78
N LEU A 7 2.62 -0.11 -4.26
CA LEU A 7 1.65 -0.89 -3.51
C LEU A 7 1.06 -2.04 -4.34
N ARG A 8 0.74 -1.81 -5.62
CA ARG A 8 0.29 -2.87 -6.55
C ARG A 8 1.38 -3.91 -6.78
N SER A 9 2.63 -3.50 -6.89
CA SER A 9 3.78 -4.39 -7.09
C SER A 9 4.01 -5.29 -5.86
N VAL A 10 4.00 -4.70 -4.67
CA VAL A 10 4.11 -5.44 -3.38
C VAL A 10 2.99 -6.46 -3.26
N ARG A 11 1.75 -6.07 -3.55
CA ARG A 11 0.59 -6.98 -3.54
C ARG A 11 0.82 -8.20 -4.41
N TYR A 12 1.30 -7.99 -5.63
CA TYR A 12 1.52 -9.05 -6.61
C TYR A 12 2.68 -9.96 -6.20
N ILE A 13 3.83 -9.39 -5.82
CA ILE A 13 5.04 -10.12 -5.42
C ILE A 13 4.75 -11.03 -4.21
N LEU A 14 4.01 -10.52 -3.23
CA LEU A 14 3.67 -11.24 -2.01
C LEU A 14 2.41 -12.12 -2.14
N LYS A 15 1.73 -12.10 -3.29
CA LYS A 15 0.41 -12.75 -3.50
C LYS A 15 -0.61 -12.39 -2.40
N ALA A 16 -0.58 -11.13 -1.96
CA ALA A 16 -1.34 -10.62 -0.85
C ALA A 16 -2.76 -10.20 -1.26
N ASN A 17 -3.73 -10.42 -0.37
CA ASN A 17 -5.05 -9.79 -0.45
C ASN A 17 -5.05 -8.43 0.29
N ASN A 18 -6.17 -7.71 0.26
CA ASN A 18 -6.25 -6.37 0.88
C ASN A 18 -6.04 -6.41 2.41
N ASN A 19 -6.54 -7.44 3.10
CA ASN A 19 -6.33 -7.60 4.54
C ASN A 19 -4.87 -7.93 4.87
N ASP A 20 -4.18 -8.66 4.01
CA ASP A 20 -2.75 -8.91 4.16
C ASP A 20 -1.96 -7.60 4.05
N LEU A 21 -2.31 -6.74 3.08
CA LEU A 21 -1.70 -5.42 2.94
C LEU A 21 -1.98 -4.51 4.14
N VAL A 22 -3.19 -4.52 4.70
CA VAL A 22 -3.50 -3.82 5.95
C VAL A 22 -2.56 -4.27 7.07
N ARG A 23 -2.37 -5.58 7.24
CA ARG A 23 -1.46 -6.12 8.26
C ARG A 23 -0.01 -5.71 8.00
N ILE A 24 0.44 -5.72 6.75
CA ILE A 24 1.81 -5.31 6.37
C ILE A 24 2.04 -3.83 6.67
N LEU A 25 1.09 -2.96 6.31
CA LEU A 25 1.19 -1.52 6.61
C LEU A 25 1.20 -1.25 8.12
N ALA A 26 0.43 -2.02 8.89
CA ALA A 26 0.43 -1.91 10.35
C ALA A 26 1.80 -2.25 10.98
N LEU A 27 2.61 -3.11 10.36
CA LEU A 27 4.00 -3.36 10.80
C LEU A 27 4.89 -2.11 10.66
N GLY A 28 4.57 -1.24 9.70
CA GLY A 28 5.18 0.07 9.51
C GLY A 28 4.51 1.19 10.29
N ASN A 29 3.60 0.87 11.23
CA ASN A 29 2.82 1.85 11.98
C ASN A 29 1.93 2.75 11.09
N VAL A 30 1.44 2.21 9.97
CA VAL A 30 0.46 2.86 9.09
C VAL A 30 -0.89 2.17 9.24
N GLU A 31 -1.89 2.92 9.68
CA GLU A 31 -3.27 2.46 9.77
C GLU A 31 -3.98 2.64 8.42
N ALA A 32 -4.58 1.56 7.91
CA ALA A 32 -5.40 1.57 6.71
C ALA A 32 -6.51 0.52 6.81
N THR A 33 -7.65 0.75 6.14
CA THR A 33 -8.71 -0.26 6.02
C THR A 33 -8.60 -1.01 4.69
N ALA A 34 -9.26 -2.17 4.58
CA ALA A 34 -9.26 -2.95 3.35
C ALA A 34 -9.93 -2.19 2.18
N GLU A 35 -10.89 -1.32 2.48
CA GLU A 35 -11.56 -0.42 1.53
C GLU A 35 -10.60 0.67 1.06
N GLN A 36 -9.84 1.27 1.98
CA GLN A 36 -8.82 2.27 1.65
C GLN A 36 -7.74 1.66 0.74
N ILE A 37 -7.28 0.44 1.04
CA ILE A 37 -6.38 -0.33 0.18
C ILE A 37 -6.99 -0.56 -1.20
N ALA A 38 -8.27 -0.94 -1.29
CA ALA A 38 -8.93 -1.17 -2.58
C ALA A 38 -8.93 0.09 -3.44
N VAL A 39 -9.17 1.26 -2.84
CA VAL A 39 -9.11 2.56 -3.52
C VAL A 39 -7.70 2.88 -4.00
N TRP A 40 -6.67 2.65 -3.18
CA TRP A 40 -5.27 2.89 -3.57
C TRP A 40 -4.76 1.91 -4.63
N LEU A 41 -5.39 0.74 -4.79
CA LEU A 41 -5.03 -0.22 -5.83
C LEU A 41 -5.68 0.10 -7.19
N ARG A 42 -6.66 1.00 -7.24
CA ARG A 42 -7.28 1.45 -8.51
C ARG A 42 -6.24 2.05 -9.44
N LYS A 43 -6.46 1.91 -10.75
CA LYS A 43 -5.67 2.62 -11.76
C LYS A 43 -6.08 4.08 -11.84
N GLU A 44 -5.21 4.92 -12.38
CA GLU A 44 -5.43 6.38 -12.44
C GLU A 44 -6.65 6.77 -13.31
N ASP A 45 -7.01 5.92 -14.26
CA ASP A 45 -8.15 6.08 -15.17
C ASP A 45 -9.46 5.48 -14.64
N GLU A 46 -9.43 4.82 -13.47
CA GLU A 46 -10.62 4.22 -12.86
C GLU A 46 -11.38 5.24 -11.99
N GLU A 47 -12.71 5.21 -12.06
CA GLU A 47 -13.56 6.06 -11.22
C GLU A 47 -13.25 5.86 -9.73
N GLY A 48 -13.17 6.97 -8.99
CA GLY A 48 -12.87 6.95 -7.55
C GLY A 48 -11.43 6.56 -7.20
N PHE A 49 -10.50 6.62 -8.17
CA PHE A 49 -9.06 6.57 -7.89
C PHE A 49 -8.66 7.61 -6.84
N GLN A 50 -7.84 7.19 -5.87
CA GLN A 50 -7.16 8.12 -4.97
C GLN A 50 -5.67 7.78 -4.90
N ARG A 51 -4.86 8.83 -4.83
CA ARG A 51 -3.43 8.68 -4.61
C ARG A 51 -3.18 8.08 -3.23
N CYS A 52 -2.33 7.05 -3.19
CA CYS A 52 -1.73 6.57 -1.97
C CYS A 52 -0.74 7.64 -1.49
N PRO A 53 -0.91 8.20 -0.28
CA PRO A 53 0.01 9.20 0.24
C PRO A 53 1.44 8.65 0.33
N ASP A 54 2.44 9.42 -0.09
CA ASP A 54 3.84 8.96 -0.09
C ASP A 54 4.34 8.58 1.31
N ILE A 55 3.75 9.15 2.37
CA ILE A 55 4.05 8.79 3.75
C ILE A 55 3.77 7.32 4.07
N VAL A 56 2.76 6.71 3.42
CA VAL A 56 2.39 5.30 3.58
C VAL A 56 3.54 4.37 3.20
N LEU A 57 4.35 4.75 2.20
CA LEU A 57 5.51 3.98 1.78
C LEU A 57 6.81 4.43 2.45
N SER A 58 6.86 5.65 2.98
CA SER A 58 7.99 6.12 3.80
C SER A 58 8.10 5.39 5.14
N SER A 59 6.99 4.80 5.58
CA SER A 59 6.89 4.02 6.82
C SER A 59 7.22 2.53 6.64
N PHE A 60 7.78 2.14 5.48
CA PHE A 60 8.38 0.81 5.36
C PHE A 60 9.38 0.64 6.51
N PRO A 61 9.35 -0.47 7.26
CA PRO A 61 10.18 -0.62 8.45
C PRO A 61 11.61 -0.33 8.04
N GLN A 62 12.20 0.70 8.66
CA GLN A 62 13.62 0.96 8.61
C GLN A 62 14.24 -0.29 9.22
N TRP A 63 14.66 -1.23 8.37
CA TRP A 63 15.40 -2.41 8.80
C TRP A 63 16.61 -1.86 9.55
N PRO A 64 16.73 -2.07 10.88
CA PRO A 64 17.76 -1.39 11.65
C PRO A 64 19.19 -1.76 11.22
N ASP A 65 19.39 -2.79 10.38
CA ASP A 65 20.70 -3.25 9.97
C ASP A 65 20.70 -3.93 8.58
N LEU A 66 20.73 -3.12 7.52
CA LEU A 66 21.38 -3.48 6.24
C LEU A 66 22.48 -2.46 5.93
#